data_AF-A0A1X4G7M9-F1
#
_entry.id   AF-A0A1X4G7M9-F1
#
_cell.length_a   1.000
_cell.length_b   1.000
_cell.length_c   1.000
_cell.angle_alpha   90.00
_cell.angle_beta   90.00
_cell.angle_gamma   90.00
#
_symmetry.space_group_name_H-M   'P 1'
#
loop_
_entity.id
_entity.type
_entity.pdbx_description
1 polymer ?
#
loop_
_entity_poly.entity_id
_entity_poly.type
_entity_poly.pdbx_seq_one_letter_code
_entity_poly.pdbx_strand_id
1 'polypeptide(L)'
;MNKERKMINNRQSKVYKINLSVLLKRFIFLVLLPTSLLIITHKLVINQLINVQGDPSKKQGTKPKPYNINGDNMDARNVKPKLETQPPISTANTLNSSTITSGISEVKESPTSSLMRQDSVRLIQPEDYDNLSGNKTNKIKTLSYNTKPPHFKHGDNLDQIVNMIVAQVDAKGLPTHKFSISLLDISNSKHICAGGYLSNKPRFPGSIVKLFWMVYLYGNYNNNIEHKHLKKMIQDSDNESSSLIVDKITKTESGESLSDKELNSWIYKRLAMNSFFQKAGYQNLNISQKVFPTSYQKNDAPSGRDLQIRDNEINPIRNYVTSYDVARLLYEIYTNKSISKNYSLKMKKLIERDLAPTAWQNKPFNSIEGFLGEGLPENVKFYSKMGWNSRTRNDAAIIISPDKKHKYILVVLGDDPSFFQDKKLFPEISRVVYKAMTINTSSSMSDSDRSSARVKVY
;
A
#
# COMPACT_ATOMS: atom_id res chain seq x y z
N MET A 1 -53.09 -28.73 41.00
CA MET A 1 -53.35 -27.28 40.96
C MET A 1 -52.37 -26.47 41.83
N ASN A 2 -51.06 -26.77 41.82
CA ASN A 2 -50.05 -25.94 42.50
C ASN A 2 -48.61 -26.23 42.04
N LYS A 3 -48.33 -26.24 40.72
CA LYS A 3 -46.95 -26.33 40.18
C LYS A 3 -46.74 -25.73 38.78
N GLU A 4 -47.71 -24.98 38.25
CA GLU A 4 -47.65 -24.36 36.90
C GLU A 4 -47.77 -22.82 36.90
N ARG A 5 -47.55 -22.16 38.05
CA ARG A 5 -47.46 -20.68 38.14
C ARG A 5 -46.09 -20.20 38.62
N LYS A 6 -45.02 -20.89 38.25
CA LYS A 6 -43.63 -20.48 38.57
C LYS A 6 -42.62 -20.66 37.44
N MET A 7 -43.09 -20.62 36.19
CA MET A 7 -42.22 -20.57 34.99
C MET A 7 -42.69 -19.52 33.97
N ILE A 8 -43.17 -18.38 34.43
CA ILE A 8 -43.36 -17.17 33.59
C ILE A 8 -42.97 -15.97 34.45
N ASN A 9 -41.67 -15.78 34.71
CA ASN A 9 -41.09 -14.51 35.18
C ASN A 9 -39.56 -14.59 35.27
N ASN A 10 -38.90 -14.94 34.16
CA ASN A 10 -37.46 -14.65 34.04
C ASN A 10 -37.01 -14.41 32.59
N ARG A 11 -37.81 -13.66 31.82
CA ARG A 11 -37.27 -12.92 30.67
C ARG A 11 -36.61 -11.66 31.22
N GLN A 12 -35.30 -11.73 31.45
CA GLN A 12 -34.49 -10.56 31.71
C GLN A 12 -34.65 -9.57 30.54
N SER A 13 -35.38 -8.48 30.77
CA SER A 13 -35.31 -7.29 29.93
C SER A 13 -33.92 -6.68 30.09
N LYS A 14 -33.01 -6.96 29.16
CA LYS A 14 -31.81 -6.12 28.97
C LYS A 14 -32.28 -4.76 28.45
N VAL A 15 -32.54 -3.85 29.37
CA VAL A 15 -32.67 -2.43 29.07
C VAL A 15 -31.29 -1.96 28.63
N TYR A 16 -31.12 -1.75 27.32
CA TYR A 16 -29.95 -1.07 26.80
C TYR A 16 -29.95 0.35 27.36
N LYS A 17 -29.05 0.67 28.29
CA LYS A 17 -28.71 2.06 28.61
C LYS A 17 -28.04 2.64 27.37
N ILE A 18 -28.84 3.22 26.48
CA ILE A 18 -28.33 3.99 25.35
C ILE A 18 -27.66 5.23 25.96
N ASN A 19 -26.36 5.35 25.77
CA ASN A 19 -25.60 6.48 26.25
C ASN A 19 -26.09 7.74 25.50
N LEU A 20 -26.72 8.68 26.22
CA LEU A 20 -27.35 9.88 25.64
C LEU A 20 -26.36 10.69 24.79
N SER A 21 -25.05 10.62 25.11
CA SER A 21 -23.98 11.23 24.32
C SER A 21 -23.80 10.60 22.92
N VAL A 22 -24.06 9.31 22.77
CA VAL A 22 -23.98 8.58 21.49
C VAL A 22 -25.20 8.89 20.62
N LEU A 23 -26.38 9.01 21.23
CA LEU A 23 -27.59 9.43 20.52
C LEU A 23 -27.47 10.88 20.02
N LEU A 24 -26.93 11.77 20.86
CA LEU A 24 -26.68 13.17 20.51
C LEU A 24 -25.63 13.30 19.38
N LYS A 25 -24.53 12.53 19.43
CA LYS A 25 -23.53 12.49 18.34
C LYS A 25 -24.10 11.97 17.04
N ARG A 26 -24.95 10.93 17.08
CA ARG A 26 -25.64 10.40 15.89
C ARG A 26 -26.64 11.41 15.32
N PHE A 27 -27.37 12.13 16.17
CA PHE A 27 -28.30 13.18 15.74
C PHE A 27 -27.58 14.37 15.09
N ILE A 28 -26.48 14.84 15.68
CA ILE A 28 -25.60 15.88 15.10
C ILE A 28 -25.10 15.43 13.72
N PHE A 29 -24.66 14.18 13.57
CA PHE A 29 -24.21 13.64 12.28
C PHE A 29 -25.34 13.54 11.24
N LEU A 30 -26.57 13.23 11.66
CA LEU A 30 -27.71 13.05 10.77
C LEU A 30 -28.34 14.37 10.31
N VAL A 31 -28.20 15.44 11.08
CA VAL A 31 -28.82 16.75 10.78
C VAL A 31 -27.83 17.74 10.16
N LEU A 32 -26.55 17.77 10.59
CA LEU A 32 -25.60 18.80 10.12
C LEU A 32 -24.93 18.46 8.78
N LEU A 33 -24.64 17.18 8.50
CA LEU A 33 -24.05 16.78 7.21
C LEU A 33 -24.96 17.07 6.01
N PRO A 34 -26.28 16.78 6.04
CA PRO A 34 -27.18 17.13 4.92
C PRO A 34 -27.32 18.64 4.73
N THR A 35 -27.34 19.43 5.81
CA THR A 35 -27.46 20.90 5.69
C THR A 35 -26.22 21.54 5.08
N SER A 36 -25.01 21.06 5.41
CA SER A 36 -23.79 21.54 4.76
C SER A 36 -23.73 21.21 3.27
N LEU A 37 -24.26 20.04 2.87
CA LEU A 37 -24.30 19.61 1.48
C LEU A 37 -25.35 20.43 0.69
N LEU A 38 -26.48 20.75 1.31
CA LEU A 38 -27.52 21.62 0.73
C LEU A 38 -27.01 23.05 0.51
N ILE A 39 -26.22 23.60 1.44
CA ILE A 39 -25.65 24.96 1.32
C ILE A 39 -24.62 25.02 0.17
N ILE A 40 -23.81 23.96 0.00
CA ILE A 40 -22.82 23.89 -1.08
C ILE A 40 -23.50 23.77 -2.45
N THR A 41 -24.55 22.94 -2.58
CA THR A 41 -25.29 22.81 -3.85
C THR A 41 -26.06 24.08 -4.18
N HIS A 42 -26.65 24.77 -3.20
CA HIS A 42 -27.34 26.06 -3.42
C HIS A 42 -26.37 27.16 -3.88
N LYS A 43 -25.17 27.26 -3.28
CA LYS A 43 -24.13 28.21 -3.74
C LYS A 43 -23.63 27.91 -5.14
N LEU A 44 -23.50 26.64 -5.52
CA LEU A 44 -23.06 26.24 -6.86
C LEU A 44 -24.11 26.56 -7.93
N VAL A 45 -25.39 26.34 -7.63
CA VAL A 45 -26.51 26.66 -8.53
C VAL A 45 -26.67 28.18 -8.70
N ILE A 46 -26.54 28.96 -7.61
CA ILE A 46 -26.60 30.43 -7.70
C ILE A 46 -25.41 31.00 -8.50
N ASN A 47 -24.18 30.49 -8.30
CA ASN A 47 -23.02 30.91 -9.10
C ASN A 47 -23.12 30.51 -10.58
N GLN A 48 -23.80 29.41 -10.91
CA GLN A 48 -24.08 29.04 -12.30
C GLN A 48 -25.17 29.92 -12.93
N LEU A 49 -26.20 30.32 -12.17
CA LEU A 49 -27.24 31.23 -12.66
C LEU A 49 -26.72 32.67 -12.87
N ILE A 50 -25.84 33.15 -11.99
CA ILE A 50 -25.21 34.48 -12.12
C ILE A 50 -24.23 34.52 -13.30
N ASN A 51 -23.56 33.41 -13.64
CA ASN A 51 -22.67 33.32 -14.80
C ASN A 51 -23.39 33.10 -16.14
N VAL A 52 -24.70 32.84 -16.14
CA VAL A 52 -25.51 32.63 -17.36
C VAL A 52 -26.26 33.91 -17.79
N GLN A 53 -26.34 34.92 -16.93
CA GLN A 53 -26.90 36.24 -17.27
C GLN A 53 -25.80 37.32 -17.30
N GLY A 54 -25.03 37.31 -18.39
CA GLY A 54 -24.04 38.32 -18.74
C GLY A 54 -23.93 38.49 -20.27
N ASP A 55 -24.73 39.44 -20.78
CA ASP A 55 -24.68 40.19 -22.05
C ASP A 55 -24.62 39.47 -23.43
N PRO A 56 -25.67 39.58 -24.28
CA PRO A 56 -25.72 39.02 -25.62
C PRO A 56 -25.29 40.02 -26.69
N SER A 57 -24.04 39.97 -27.16
CA SER A 57 -23.74 40.41 -28.54
C SER A 57 -22.46 39.83 -29.13
N LYS A 58 -22.61 39.38 -30.40
CA LYS A 58 -21.60 39.08 -31.45
C LYS A 58 -20.97 37.68 -31.50
N LYS A 59 -21.46 36.89 -32.47
CA LYS A 59 -20.71 35.85 -33.19
C LYS A 59 -20.41 36.29 -34.63
N GLN A 60 -19.17 36.00 -35.04
CA GLN A 60 -18.64 35.64 -36.38
C GLN A 60 -18.53 36.67 -37.52
N GLY A 61 -17.33 36.71 -38.14
CA GLY A 61 -17.15 37.00 -39.56
C GLY A 61 -15.82 37.64 -40.02
N THR A 62 -14.85 36.81 -40.43
CA THR A 62 -13.90 36.95 -41.59
C THR A 62 -12.87 38.13 -41.75
N LYS A 63 -11.62 37.73 -42.11
CA LYS A 63 -10.38 38.46 -42.54
C LYS A 63 -10.51 39.27 -43.87
N PRO A 64 -9.48 40.00 -44.44
CA PRO A 64 -8.13 40.46 -43.96
C PRO A 64 -7.66 41.92 -44.36
N LYS A 65 -6.56 42.40 -43.71
CA LYS A 65 -5.48 43.36 -44.16
C LYS A 65 -5.83 44.87 -44.36
N PRO A 66 -4.83 45.78 -44.43
CA PRO A 66 -3.85 46.23 -43.41
C PRO A 66 -3.94 47.78 -43.20
N TYR A 67 -3.25 48.39 -42.23
CA TYR A 67 -2.58 49.72 -42.35
C TYR A 67 -2.01 50.18 -40.99
N ASN A 68 -0.79 50.72 -41.05
CA ASN A 68 -0.10 51.50 -40.01
C ASN A 68 -0.87 52.78 -39.64
N ILE A 69 -0.68 53.28 -38.42
CA ILE A 69 -0.26 54.67 -38.12
C ILE A 69 0.18 54.77 -36.64
N ASN A 70 1.23 55.57 -36.46
CA ASN A 70 1.93 56.00 -35.25
C ASN A 70 1.02 56.64 -34.18
N GLY A 71 1.55 56.76 -32.95
CA GLY A 71 1.15 57.83 -32.04
C GLY A 71 1.34 57.55 -30.55
N ASP A 72 2.58 57.76 -30.08
CA ASP A 72 2.97 58.52 -28.88
C ASP A 72 2.45 58.18 -27.46
N ASN A 73 3.47 58.00 -26.60
CA ASN A 73 3.69 58.59 -25.27
C ASN A 73 2.57 58.53 -24.22
N MET A 74 2.89 57.95 -23.05
CA MET A 74 3.35 58.77 -21.92
C MET A 74 3.99 57.93 -20.79
N ASP A 75 5.09 58.49 -20.29
CA ASP A 75 5.82 58.14 -19.08
C ASP A 75 4.95 58.17 -17.81
N ALA A 76 5.25 57.28 -16.86
CA ALA A 76 5.27 57.65 -15.44
C ALA A 76 6.18 56.70 -14.64
N ARG A 77 7.33 57.25 -14.22
CA ARG A 77 8.23 56.72 -13.20
C ARG A 77 7.54 56.75 -11.83
N ASN A 78 7.80 55.76 -10.98
CA ASN A 78 8.41 55.94 -9.66
C ASN A 78 8.42 54.60 -8.88
N VAL A 79 9.59 54.01 -8.65
CA VAL A 79 10.44 54.14 -7.45
C VAL A 79 10.20 52.99 -6.45
N LYS A 80 11.24 52.17 -6.33
CA LYS A 80 11.52 51.13 -5.32
C LYS A 80 11.64 51.75 -3.91
N PRO A 81 11.58 50.93 -2.85
CA PRO A 81 12.84 50.71 -2.15
C PRO A 81 13.20 49.23 -1.96
N LYS A 82 14.52 49.02 -2.01
CA LYS A 82 15.27 47.80 -1.70
C LYS A 82 15.59 47.84 -0.20
N LEU A 83 15.42 46.73 0.52
CA LEU A 83 16.07 46.51 1.82
C LEU A 83 16.91 45.24 1.72
N GLU A 84 18.15 45.33 2.16
CA GLU A 84 19.20 44.31 2.08
C GLU A 84 19.92 44.27 3.43
N THR A 85 20.58 43.13 3.72
CA THR A 85 21.53 42.81 4.82
C THR A 85 20.92 42.29 6.14
N GLN A 86 21.42 41.26 6.84
CA GLN A 86 22.48 40.24 6.66
C GLN A 86 22.30 39.12 7.74
N PRO A 87 23.03 37.97 7.70
CA PRO A 87 22.80 36.74 8.49
C PRO A 87 23.63 36.69 9.81
N PRO A 88 23.49 35.68 10.71
CA PRO A 88 24.37 34.48 10.63
C PRO A 88 23.85 33.18 11.31
N ILE A 89 24.54 32.06 11.04
CA ILE A 89 25.12 31.06 11.98
C ILE A 89 25.07 29.64 11.40
N SER A 90 26.26 29.14 11.12
CA SER A 90 26.59 27.75 10.82
C SER A 90 26.63 26.90 12.09
N THR A 91 26.14 25.67 12.02
CA THR A 91 26.76 24.55 12.74
C THR A 91 26.78 23.34 11.82
N ALA A 92 27.96 23.11 11.23
CA ALA A 92 28.34 21.83 10.66
C ALA A 92 28.58 20.86 11.82
N ASN A 93 27.90 19.72 11.83
CA ASN A 93 28.34 18.55 12.58
C ASN A 93 28.62 17.43 11.57
N THR A 94 29.90 17.35 11.22
CA THR A 94 30.54 16.20 10.59
C THR A 94 30.52 15.05 11.59
N LEU A 95 29.93 13.91 11.23
CA LEU A 95 30.14 12.65 11.95
C LEU A 95 30.72 11.64 10.97
N ASN A 96 31.98 11.34 11.23
CA ASN A 96 32.78 10.37 10.51
C ASN A 96 32.21 8.95 10.64
N SER A 97 32.39 8.24 9.54
CA SER A 97 32.36 6.78 9.39
C SER A 97 33.03 6.05 10.56
N SER A 98 32.28 5.13 11.18
CA SER A 98 32.84 3.91 11.76
C SER A 98 31.77 2.81 11.90
N THR A 99 32.08 1.67 11.28
CA THR A 99 31.56 0.30 11.39
C THR A 99 30.83 -0.02 12.70
N ILE A 100 29.58 -0.52 12.65
CA ILE A 100 28.94 -1.18 13.80
C ILE A 100 28.20 -2.46 13.39
N THR A 101 28.83 -3.57 13.74
CA THR A 101 28.26 -4.89 14.02
C THR A 101 27.26 -4.83 15.18
N SER A 102 26.13 -5.53 15.03
CA SER A 102 25.24 -6.10 16.07
C SER A 102 25.39 -5.56 17.50
N GLY A 103 24.48 -4.67 17.90
CA GLY A 103 24.24 -4.30 19.30
C GLY A 103 22.77 -3.95 19.49
N ILE A 104 22.02 -4.83 20.16
CA ILE A 104 20.67 -4.55 20.63
C ILE A 104 20.80 -3.47 21.71
N SER A 105 20.32 -2.26 21.41
CA SER A 105 20.14 -1.22 22.42
C SER A 105 18.64 -1.12 22.71
N GLU A 106 18.23 -1.67 23.85
CA GLU A 106 16.89 -1.46 24.41
C GLU A 106 16.72 0.02 24.77
N VAL A 107 15.86 0.71 24.03
CA VAL A 107 15.30 1.98 24.48
C VAL A 107 14.19 1.63 25.46
N LYS A 108 14.42 1.93 26.75
CA LYS A 108 13.37 1.88 27.78
C LYS A 108 12.25 2.87 27.41
N GLU A 109 11.10 2.35 27.01
CA GLU A 109 9.87 3.15 26.88
C GLU A 109 9.35 3.53 28.28
N SER A 110 9.10 4.83 28.49
CA SER A 110 8.46 5.34 29.70
C SER A 110 6.95 4.99 29.73
N PRO A 111 6.35 4.76 30.91
CA PRO A 111 4.98 4.27 31.04
C PRO A 111 3.95 5.40 30.91
N THR A 112 3.74 5.91 29.69
CA THR A 112 2.61 6.80 29.34
C THR A 112 2.16 6.50 27.91
N SER A 113 1.61 5.31 27.64
CA SER A 113 1.26 4.89 26.27
C SER A 113 -0.10 4.19 26.10
N SER A 114 -1.02 4.27 27.06
CA SER A 114 -2.33 3.59 26.91
C SER A 114 -3.22 4.17 25.80
N LEU A 115 -3.00 5.43 25.40
CA LEU A 115 -3.75 6.10 24.31
C LEU A 115 -3.09 6.03 22.93
N MET A 116 -1.85 5.53 22.81
CA MET A 116 -1.10 5.44 21.54
C MET A 116 -1.16 4.05 20.88
N ARG A 117 -1.77 3.04 21.54
CA ARG A 117 -1.83 1.66 21.04
C ARG A 117 -2.87 1.40 19.95
N GLN A 118 -3.71 2.38 19.59
CA GLN A 118 -4.84 2.15 18.70
C GLN A 118 -4.45 2.03 17.21
N ASP A 119 -3.25 2.52 16.84
CA ASP A 119 -2.76 2.56 15.45
C ASP A 119 -1.54 1.66 15.19
N SER A 120 -1.16 0.81 16.14
CA SER A 120 -0.07 -0.15 16.01
C SER A 120 -0.61 -1.55 15.70
N VAL A 121 -0.21 -2.13 14.55
CA VAL A 121 -0.53 -3.51 14.21
C VAL A 121 -0.04 -4.46 15.32
N ARG A 122 -0.94 -5.24 15.94
CA ARG A 122 -0.53 -6.35 16.82
C ARG A 122 0.20 -7.40 15.99
N LEU A 123 1.47 -7.63 16.30
CA LEU A 123 2.26 -8.71 15.71
C LEU A 123 1.89 -10.04 16.37
N ILE A 124 1.80 -11.09 15.55
CA ILE A 124 1.64 -12.45 16.06
C ILE A 124 2.92 -12.84 16.78
N GLN A 125 2.78 -13.27 18.02
CA GLN A 125 3.87 -13.74 18.87
C GLN A 125 3.98 -15.28 18.82
N PRO A 126 5.13 -15.88 19.17
CA PRO A 126 5.28 -17.35 19.22
C PRO A 126 4.19 -18.04 20.04
N GLU A 127 3.76 -17.48 21.17
CA GLU A 127 2.70 -18.02 22.02
C GLU A 127 1.32 -18.09 21.34
N ASP A 128 1.07 -17.22 20.35
CA ASP A 128 -0.15 -17.29 19.53
C ASP A 128 -0.18 -18.59 18.71
N TYR A 129 0.98 -19.20 18.39
CA TYR A 129 1.06 -20.51 17.75
C TYR A 129 0.94 -21.66 18.76
N ASP A 130 1.50 -21.49 19.96
CA ASP A 130 1.54 -22.54 20.98
C ASP A 130 0.17 -22.79 21.61
N ASN A 131 -0.60 -21.73 21.86
CA ASN A 131 -1.98 -21.81 22.36
C ASN A 131 -2.93 -22.57 21.42
N LEU A 132 -2.56 -22.72 20.14
CA LEU A 132 -3.34 -23.42 19.11
C LEU A 132 -2.92 -24.89 18.94
N SER A 133 -1.80 -25.30 19.55
CA SER A 133 -1.15 -26.59 19.34
C SER A 133 -1.61 -27.70 20.30
N GLY A 134 -2.77 -27.54 20.97
CA GLY A 134 -3.29 -28.45 22.02
C GLY A 134 -3.35 -29.95 21.70
N ASN A 135 -2.97 -30.39 20.49
CA ASN A 135 -2.59 -31.75 20.16
C ASN A 135 -1.10 -31.85 19.78
N LYS A 136 -0.26 -32.21 20.74
CA LYS A 136 1.19 -32.49 20.57
C LYS A 136 1.51 -33.74 19.71
N THR A 137 0.54 -34.43 19.11
CA THR A 137 0.73 -35.81 18.64
C THR A 137 0.71 -36.04 17.13
N ASN A 138 0.60 -35.02 16.28
CA ASN A 138 0.79 -35.21 14.84
C ASN A 138 1.63 -34.08 14.24
N LYS A 139 2.96 -34.30 14.15
CA LYS A 139 3.83 -33.51 13.26
C LYS A 139 3.42 -33.78 11.82
N ILE A 140 2.32 -33.15 11.38
CA ILE A 140 1.96 -33.09 9.97
C ILE A 140 3.18 -32.53 9.25
N LYS A 141 3.65 -33.24 8.21
CA LYS A 141 4.71 -32.76 7.32
C LYS A 141 4.26 -31.42 6.72
N THR A 142 4.66 -30.34 7.38
CA THR A 142 4.18 -29.00 7.09
C THR A 142 4.97 -28.48 5.90
N LEU A 143 4.25 -28.26 4.80
CA LEU A 143 4.75 -27.65 3.58
C LEU A 143 5.61 -26.42 3.92
N SER A 144 6.76 -26.29 3.28
CA SER A 144 7.67 -25.14 3.44
C SER A 144 7.84 -24.48 2.09
N TYR A 145 7.97 -23.17 2.10
CA TYR A 145 8.43 -22.47 0.92
C TYR A 145 9.88 -22.89 0.62
N ASN A 146 10.19 -23.08 -0.67
CA ASN A 146 11.40 -23.77 -1.14
C ASN A 146 12.59 -22.83 -1.36
N THR A 147 12.52 -21.59 -0.90
CA THR A 147 13.57 -20.58 -1.06
C THR A 147 14.34 -20.38 0.24
N LYS A 148 15.61 -20.00 0.11
CA LYS A 148 16.43 -19.51 1.23
C LYS A 148 16.47 -17.98 1.19
N PRO A 149 16.61 -17.29 2.33
CA PRO A 149 16.84 -15.85 2.35
C PRO A 149 17.97 -15.44 1.41
N PRO A 150 17.71 -14.56 0.42
CA PRO A 150 18.77 -14.01 -0.40
C PRO A 150 19.58 -13.00 0.41
N HIS A 151 20.86 -12.85 0.07
CA HIS A 151 21.69 -11.77 0.58
C HIS A 151 21.75 -10.65 -0.46
N PHE A 152 21.07 -9.53 -0.18
CA PHE A 152 21.17 -8.32 -0.99
C PHE A 152 22.29 -7.44 -0.44
N LYS A 153 23.17 -6.94 -1.31
CA LYS A 153 24.20 -5.98 -0.91
C LYS A 153 23.54 -4.63 -0.62
N HIS A 154 24.14 -3.86 0.27
CA HIS A 154 23.76 -2.46 0.44
C HIS A 154 24.13 -1.66 -0.82
N GLY A 155 23.31 -0.68 -1.19
CA GLY A 155 23.58 0.19 -2.33
C GLY A 155 23.38 1.66 -1.99
N ASP A 156 24.47 2.38 -1.73
CA ASP A 156 24.47 3.81 -1.33
C ASP A 156 23.66 4.69 -2.29
N ASN A 157 23.78 4.46 -3.60
CA ASN A 157 22.99 5.18 -4.61
C ASN A 157 21.49 4.91 -4.49
N LEU A 158 21.09 3.68 -4.12
CA LEU A 158 19.68 3.34 -3.91
C LEU A 158 19.15 4.00 -2.64
N ASP A 159 19.97 4.11 -1.60
CA ASP A 159 19.63 4.83 -0.38
C ASP A 159 19.46 6.33 -0.64
N GLN A 160 20.29 6.94 -1.48
CA GLN A 160 20.08 8.33 -1.90
C GLN A 160 18.74 8.53 -2.60
N ILE A 161 18.39 7.63 -3.53
CA ILE A 161 17.08 7.66 -4.21
C ILE A 161 15.95 7.51 -3.19
N VAL A 162 16.05 6.54 -2.27
CA VAL A 162 15.06 6.31 -1.22
C VAL A 162 14.92 7.54 -0.32
N ASN A 163 16.02 8.18 0.09
CA ASN A 163 16.00 9.37 0.93
C ASN A 163 15.33 10.56 0.21
N MET A 164 15.54 10.72 -1.10
CA MET A 164 14.81 11.72 -1.89
C MET A 164 13.29 11.46 -1.86
N ILE A 165 12.86 10.21 -1.95
CA ILE A 165 11.44 9.85 -1.86
C ILE A 165 10.89 10.13 -0.46
N VAL A 166 11.61 9.78 0.59
CA VAL A 166 11.19 10.06 1.98
C VAL A 166 11.05 11.57 2.20
N ALA A 167 12.00 12.38 1.71
CA ALA A 167 11.92 13.83 1.77
C ALA A 167 10.71 14.38 1.00
N GLN A 168 10.36 13.80 -0.15
CA GLN A 168 9.15 14.17 -0.89
C GLN A 168 7.86 13.84 -0.11
N VAL A 169 7.81 12.68 0.55
CA VAL A 169 6.68 12.29 1.43
C VAL A 169 6.55 13.29 2.58
N ASP A 170 7.66 13.62 3.23
CA ASP A 170 7.71 14.59 4.34
C ASP A 170 7.28 16.00 3.90
N ALA A 171 7.78 16.48 2.75
CA ALA A 171 7.43 17.78 2.19
C ALA A 171 5.95 17.91 1.82
N LYS A 172 5.24 16.80 1.57
CA LYS A 172 3.78 16.76 1.39
C LYS A 172 3.00 16.74 2.71
N GLY A 173 3.68 16.73 3.85
CA GLY A 173 3.08 16.61 5.18
C GLY A 173 2.53 15.21 5.47
N LEU A 174 2.97 14.18 4.73
CA LEU A 174 2.52 12.80 4.93
C LEU A 174 3.35 12.11 6.03
N PRO A 175 2.76 11.23 6.85
CA PRO A 175 3.43 10.64 8.00
C PRO A 175 4.50 9.62 7.57
N THR A 176 5.75 10.05 7.49
CA THR A 176 6.90 9.19 7.11
C THR A 176 7.05 7.96 8.01
N HIS A 177 6.74 8.06 9.30
CA HIS A 177 6.73 6.91 10.22
C HIS A 177 5.65 5.85 9.89
N LYS A 178 4.66 6.16 9.04
CA LYS A 178 3.66 5.23 8.47
C LYS A 178 3.98 4.80 7.04
N PHE A 179 5.08 5.28 6.48
CA PHE A 179 5.58 4.95 5.15
C PHE A 179 6.71 3.92 5.23
N SER A 180 6.78 3.01 4.26
CA SER A 180 7.91 2.09 4.07
C SER A 180 8.18 1.93 2.58
N ILE A 181 9.46 1.88 2.21
CA ILE A 181 9.89 1.69 0.82
C ILE A 181 11.09 0.74 0.75
N SER A 182 11.12 -0.07 -0.30
CA SER A 182 12.26 -0.91 -0.66
C SER A 182 12.52 -0.83 -2.15
N LEU A 183 13.78 -0.61 -2.51
CA LEU A 183 14.26 -0.51 -3.88
C LEU A 183 15.40 -1.50 -4.07
N LEU A 184 15.23 -2.46 -4.98
CA LEU A 184 16.27 -3.42 -5.35
C LEU A 184 16.71 -3.16 -6.78
N ASP A 185 18.00 -2.98 -7.01
CA ASP A 185 18.58 -3.06 -8.34
C ASP A 185 18.92 -4.52 -8.66
N ILE A 186 18.25 -5.03 -9.69
CA ILE A 186 18.38 -6.41 -10.17
C ILE A 186 18.93 -6.47 -11.60
N SER A 187 19.54 -5.37 -12.07
CA SER A 187 20.11 -5.24 -13.40
C SER A 187 21.26 -6.24 -13.62
N ASN A 188 22.10 -6.42 -12.59
CA ASN A 188 23.18 -7.41 -12.56
C ASN A 188 22.81 -8.60 -11.66
N SER A 189 22.57 -9.77 -12.27
CA SER A 189 22.16 -10.99 -11.55
C SER A 189 23.16 -11.50 -10.51
N LYS A 190 24.44 -11.08 -10.57
CA LYS A 190 25.49 -11.43 -9.61
C LYS A 190 25.64 -10.42 -8.47
N HIS A 191 25.13 -9.21 -8.66
CA HIS A 191 25.27 -8.10 -7.72
C HIS A 191 23.94 -7.40 -7.56
N ILE A 192 23.11 -7.97 -6.69
CA ILE A 192 21.83 -7.40 -6.32
C ILE A 192 22.06 -6.43 -5.17
N CYS A 193 21.73 -5.16 -5.39
CA CYS A 193 21.84 -4.12 -4.38
C CYS A 193 20.43 -3.74 -3.89
N ALA A 194 20.32 -3.35 -2.63
CA ALA A 194 19.09 -2.90 -2.02
C ALA A 194 19.31 -1.59 -1.25
N GLY A 195 18.33 -0.71 -1.33
CA GLY A 195 18.13 0.43 -0.43
C GLY A 195 16.70 0.43 0.11
N GLY A 196 16.47 1.10 1.23
CA GLY A 196 15.13 1.13 1.81
C GLY A 196 14.98 1.99 3.06
N TYR A 197 13.75 2.41 3.32
CA TYR A 197 13.38 3.19 4.50
C TYR A 197 12.25 2.49 5.24
N LEU A 198 12.46 2.25 6.53
CA LEU A 198 11.58 1.44 7.38
C LEU A 198 11.18 0.11 6.71
N SER A 199 12.12 -0.48 5.95
CA SER A 199 11.85 -1.58 5.02
C SER A 199 11.41 -2.87 5.70
N ASN A 200 11.84 -3.06 6.95
CA ASN A 200 11.49 -4.19 7.81
C ASN A 200 10.32 -3.89 8.77
N LYS A 201 9.71 -2.69 8.71
CA LYS A 201 8.55 -2.37 9.55
C LYS A 201 7.29 -3.04 9.00
N PRO A 202 6.54 -3.81 9.81
CA PRO A 202 5.26 -4.37 9.40
C PRO A 202 4.24 -3.28 9.05
N ARG A 203 3.60 -3.43 7.88
CA ARG A 203 2.52 -2.56 7.39
C ARG A 203 1.35 -3.41 6.93
N PHE A 204 0.13 -2.88 7.03
CA PHE A 204 -1.03 -3.53 6.44
C PHE A 204 -0.93 -3.54 4.89
N PRO A 205 -0.91 -4.71 4.22
CA PRO A 205 -0.60 -4.81 2.79
C PRO A 205 -1.78 -4.51 1.86
N GLY A 206 -3.00 -4.48 2.38
CA GLY A 206 -4.19 -4.61 1.54
C GLY A 206 -4.08 -5.83 0.61
N SER A 207 -4.37 -5.64 -0.68
CA SER A 207 -4.35 -6.72 -1.67
C SER A 207 -2.95 -7.20 -2.12
N ILE A 208 -1.85 -6.63 -1.62
CA ILE A 208 -0.50 -7.20 -1.85
C ILE A 208 -0.39 -8.61 -1.26
N VAL A 209 -1.13 -8.91 -0.20
CA VAL A 209 -1.19 -10.24 0.44
C VAL A 209 -1.52 -11.36 -0.54
N LYS A 210 -2.25 -11.06 -1.63
CA LYS A 210 -2.66 -12.01 -2.66
C LYS A 210 -1.46 -12.62 -3.41
N LEU A 211 -0.31 -11.93 -3.44
CA LEU A 211 0.94 -12.51 -3.95
C LEU A 211 1.36 -13.73 -3.13
N PHE A 212 1.31 -13.62 -1.80
CA PHE A 212 1.68 -14.70 -0.90
C PHE A 212 0.70 -15.86 -0.97
N TRP A 213 -0.60 -15.58 -1.09
CA TRP A 213 -1.61 -16.63 -1.29
C TRP A 213 -1.44 -17.37 -2.62
N MET A 214 -1.11 -16.67 -3.71
CA MET A 214 -0.77 -17.30 -4.99
C MET A 214 0.44 -18.22 -4.86
N VAL A 215 1.48 -17.80 -4.15
CA VAL A 215 2.68 -18.62 -3.93
C VAL A 215 2.35 -19.84 -3.06
N TYR A 216 1.57 -19.67 -1.99
CA TYR A 216 1.12 -20.79 -1.14
C TYR A 216 0.25 -21.78 -1.92
N LEU A 217 -0.68 -21.29 -2.75
CA LEU A 217 -1.49 -22.10 -3.65
C LEU A 217 -0.60 -22.97 -4.56
N TYR A 218 0.40 -22.36 -5.22
CA TYR A 218 1.34 -23.10 -6.06
C TYR A 218 2.28 -24.00 -5.26
N GLY A 219 2.55 -23.74 -3.98
CA GLY A 219 3.27 -24.69 -3.13
C GLY A 219 2.44 -25.93 -2.78
N ASN A 220 1.12 -25.78 -2.75
CA ASN A 220 0.17 -26.80 -2.29
C ASN A 220 -0.55 -27.46 -3.48
N TYR A 221 0.18 -28.25 -4.29
CA TYR A 221 -0.24 -28.69 -5.63
C TYR A 221 -1.39 -29.70 -5.73
N ASN A 222 -2.26 -29.79 -4.72
CA ASN A 222 -3.45 -30.65 -4.71
C ASN A 222 -4.77 -29.86 -4.64
N ASN A 223 -4.77 -28.59 -5.07
CA ASN A 223 -5.97 -27.76 -5.02
C ASN A 223 -6.65 -27.69 -6.40
N ASN A 224 -7.86 -28.24 -6.50
CA ASN A 224 -8.77 -28.11 -7.67
C ASN A 224 -9.34 -26.69 -7.79
N ILE A 225 -8.48 -25.67 -7.80
CA ILE A 225 -8.88 -24.29 -8.03
C ILE A 225 -8.84 -24.01 -9.54
N GLU A 226 -9.98 -23.63 -10.09
CA GLU A 226 -10.05 -23.22 -11.48
C GLU A 226 -9.18 -21.98 -11.73
N HIS A 227 -8.43 -21.99 -12.85
CA HIS A 227 -7.50 -20.92 -13.20
C HIS A 227 -8.17 -19.53 -13.28
N LYS A 228 -9.47 -19.48 -13.61
CA LYS A 228 -10.26 -18.23 -13.65
C LYS A 228 -10.23 -17.46 -12.31
N HIS A 229 -10.30 -18.16 -11.18
CA HIS A 229 -10.29 -17.52 -9.86
C HIS A 229 -8.92 -16.94 -9.54
N LEU A 230 -7.85 -17.67 -9.87
CA LEU A 230 -6.50 -17.16 -9.69
C LEU A 230 -6.25 -15.91 -10.56
N LYS A 231 -6.72 -15.92 -11.81
CA LYS A 231 -6.63 -14.76 -12.71
C LYS A 231 -7.38 -13.55 -12.13
N LYS A 232 -8.65 -13.70 -11.73
CA LYS A 232 -9.43 -12.63 -11.09
C LYS A 232 -8.78 -12.10 -9.81
N MET A 233 -8.25 -12.98 -8.94
CA MET A 233 -7.57 -12.60 -7.71
C MET A 233 -6.35 -11.71 -7.97
N ILE A 234 -5.55 -12.03 -8.99
CA ILE A 234 -4.26 -11.35 -9.23
C ILE A 234 -4.39 -10.18 -10.19
N GLN A 235 -5.18 -10.28 -11.25
CA GLN A 235 -5.31 -9.24 -12.28
C GLN A 235 -6.33 -8.18 -11.88
N ASP A 236 -7.53 -8.60 -11.47
CA ASP A 236 -8.62 -7.68 -11.13
C ASP A 236 -8.65 -7.35 -9.62
N SER A 237 -7.76 -7.98 -8.85
CA SER A 237 -7.74 -7.87 -7.39
C SER A 237 -9.08 -8.24 -6.74
N ASP A 238 -9.82 -9.18 -7.34
CA ASP A 238 -11.17 -9.62 -6.95
C ASP A 238 -11.16 -10.30 -5.56
N ASN A 239 -11.93 -9.74 -4.61
CA ASN A 239 -12.00 -10.28 -3.25
C ASN A 239 -12.78 -11.60 -3.17
N GLU A 240 -13.74 -11.86 -4.06
CA GLU A 240 -14.49 -13.12 -4.09
C GLU A 240 -13.58 -14.31 -4.37
N SER A 241 -12.83 -14.21 -5.46
CA SER A 241 -11.89 -15.24 -5.88
C SER A 241 -10.78 -15.39 -4.85
N SER A 242 -10.37 -14.28 -4.22
CA SER A 242 -9.42 -14.31 -3.10
C SER A 242 -9.97 -15.15 -1.94
N SER A 243 -11.19 -14.84 -1.49
CA SER A 243 -11.88 -15.53 -0.38
C SER A 243 -12.00 -17.03 -0.64
N LEU A 244 -12.48 -17.41 -1.83
CA LEU A 244 -12.60 -18.81 -2.25
C LEU A 244 -11.24 -19.52 -2.28
N ILE A 245 -10.20 -18.86 -2.77
CA ILE A 245 -8.84 -19.43 -2.79
C ILE A 245 -8.32 -19.66 -1.38
N VAL A 246 -8.43 -18.67 -0.48
CA VAL A 246 -7.95 -18.84 0.90
C VAL A 246 -8.70 -19.99 1.58
N ASP A 247 -10.01 -20.12 1.40
CA ASP A 247 -10.78 -21.24 1.98
C ASP A 247 -10.33 -22.60 1.48
N LYS A 248 -10.13 -22.74 0.16
CA LYS A 248 -9.68 -24.00 -0.44
C LYS A 248 -8.28 -24.39 0.01
N ILE A 249 -7.30 -23.46 -0.05
CA ILE A 249 -5.90 -23.78 0.25
C ILE A 249 -5.66 -24.07 1.73
N THR A 250 -6.50 -23.55 2.62
CA THR A 250 -6.40 -23.76 4.07
C THR A 250 -7.44 -24.75 4.61
N LYS A 251 -8.45 -25.12 3.82
CA LYS A 251 -9.62 -25.90 4.26
C LYS A 251 -10.34 -25.22 5.45
N THR A 252 -10.60 -23.92 5.32
CA THR A 252 -11.24 -23.09 6.36
C THR A 252 -12.27 -22.13 5.78
N GLU A 253 -13.49 -22.62 5.56
CA GLU A 253 -14.59 -21.76 5.06
C GLU A 253 -15.03 -20.71 6.09
N SER A 254 -15.42 -19.55 5.60
CA SER A 254 -16.08 -18.50 6.39
C SER A 254 -17.47 -18.94 6.89
N GLY A 255 -17.98 -18.30 7.94
CA GLY A 255 -19.34 -18.55 8.46
C GLY A 255 -19.50 -18.18 9.93
N GLU A 256 -20.53 -18.73 10.58
CA GLU A 256 -20.87 -18.47 11.99
C GLU A 256 -19.69 -18.68 12.94
N SER A 257 -19.77 -18.00 14.10
CA SER A 257 -18.80 -18.14 15.17
C SER A 257 -18.66 -19.60 15.61
N LEU A 258 -17.42 -20.03 15.86
CA LEU A 258 -17.09 -21.37 16.32
C LEU A 258 -16.89 -21.38 17.84
N SER A 259 -17.03 -22.57 18.45
CA SER A 259 -16.57 -22.80 19.83
C SER A 259 -15.05 -22.67 19.92
N ASP A 260 -14.49 -22.39 21.10
CA ASP A 260 -13.04 -22.16 21.27
C ASP A 260 -12.17 -23.28 20.71
N LYS A 261 -12.57 -24.55 20.93
CA LYS A 261 -11.85 -25.72 20.43
C LYS A 261 -11.85 -25.79 18.89
N GLU A 262 -12.99 -25.54 18.27
CA GLU A 262 -13.14 -25.54 16.81
C GLU A 262 -12.42 -24.34 16.17
N LEU A 263 -12.54 -23.17 16.81
CA LEU A 263 -11.87 -21.94 16.42
C LEU A 263 -10.35 -22.13 16.43
N ASN A 264 -9.78 -22.72 17.47
CA ASN A 264 -8.34 -22.96 17.55
C ASN A 264 -7.84 -23.87 16.40
N SER A 265 -8.59 -24.93 16.08
CA SER A 265 -8.27 -25.79 14.93
C SER A 265 -8.38 -25.03 13.59
N TRP A 266 -9.37 -24.16 13.45
CA TRP A 266 -9.57 -23.32 12.27
C TRP A 266 -8.46 -22.28 12.12
N ILE A 267 -8.08 -21.58 13.18
CA ILE A 267 -6.99 -20.58 13.19
C ILE A 267 -5.66 -21.26 12.86
N TYR A 268 -5.36 -22.42 13.45
CA TYR A 268 -4.15 -23.17 13.15
C TYR A 268 -3.96 -23.43 11.64
N LYS A 269 -5.05 -23.80 10.95
CA LYS A 269 -5.03 -24.00 9.49
C LYS A 269 -4.80 -22.70 8.70
N ARG A 270 -5.34 -21.55 9.15
CA ARG A 270 -5.06 -20.24 8.54
C ARG A 270 -3.60 -19.81 8.77
N LEU A 271 -3.07 -20.00 9.98
CA LEU A 271 -1.69 -19.67 10.32
C LEU A 271 -0.65 -20.57 9.62
N ALA A 272 -1.04 -21.73 9.11
CA ALA A 272 -0.16 -22.57 8.30
C ALA A 272 0.39 -21.83 7.06
N MET A 273 -0.32 -20.81 6.56
CA MET A 273 0.20 -19.92 5.52
C MET A 273 1.41 -19.11 6.01
N ASN A 274 1.37 -18.59 7.24
CA ASN A 274 2.52 -17.89 7.83
C ASN A 274 3.70 -18.86 8.02
N SER A 275 3.45 -20.02 8.61
CA SER A 275 4.49 -21.02 8.88
C SER A 275 5.20 -21.51 7.61
N PHE A 276 4.49 -21.58 6.48
CA PHE A 276 5.06 -21.92 5.18
C PHE A 276 6.17 -20.94 4.75
N PHE A 277 5.97 -19.64 4.97
CA PHE A 277 6.96 -18.60 4.65
C PHE A 277 8.02 -18.42 5.75
N GLN A 278 7.64 -18.55 7.03
CA GLN A 278 8.57 -18.42 8.17
C GLN A 278 9.72 -19.44 8.10
N LYS A 279 9.44 -20.67 7.66
CA LYS A 279 10.49 -21.68 7.42
C LYS A 279 11.50 -21.31 6.34
N ALA A 280 11.11 -20.46 5.38
CA ALA A 280 12.00 -19.86 4.39
C ALA A 280 12.64 -18.54 4.85
N GLY A 281 12.50 -18.20 6.14
CA GLY A 281 13.10 -17.03 6.77
C GLY A 281 12.32 -15.73 6.61
N TYR A 282 11.04 -15.77 6.23
CA TYR A 282 10.17 -14.60 6.28
C TYR A 282 9.56 -14.49 7.69
N GLN A 283 10.16 -13.69 8.56
CA GLN A 283 9.78 -13.67 9.99
C GLN A 283 8.67 -12.68 10.33
N ASN A 284 8.59 -11.56 9.59
CA ASN A 284 7.72 -10.43 9.93
C ASN A 284 6.48 -10.36 9.02
N LEU A 285 5.67 -11.43 9.01
CA LEU A 285 4.41 -11.44 8.28
C LEU A 285 3.25 -12.08 9.03
N ASN A 286 2.05 -11.60 8.69
CA ASN A 286 0.82 -12.31 8.90
C ASN A 286 -0.04 -12.21 7.63
N ILE A 287 -0.41 -13.35 7.08
CA ILE A 287 -1.22 -13.44 5.86
C ILE A 287 -2.44 -14.36 6.06
N SER A 288 -2.80 -14.60 7.32
CA SER A 288 -3.80 -15.58 7.74
C SER A 288 -5.25 -15.18 7.51
N GLN A 289 -5.54 -13.91 7.20
CA GLN A 289 -6.90 -13.38 7.16
C GLN A 289 -7.33 -13.00 5.76
N LYS A 290 -8.61 -13.17 5.43
CA LYS A 290 -9.19 -12.71 4.17
C LYS A 290 -9.20 -11.18 4.04
N VAL A 291 -9.35 -10.73 2.80
CA VAL A 291 -9.68 -9.34 2.46
C VAL A 291 -11.17 -9.20 2.19
N PHE A 292 -11.72 -8.05 2.55
CA PHE A 292 -13.15 -7.69 2.44
C PHE A 292 -13.26 -6.35 1.69
N PRO A 293 -14.41 -6.02 1.06
CA PRO A 293 -15.70 -6.71 1.11
C PRO A 293 -15.75 -8.01 0.28
N THR A 294 -16.70 -8.90 0.58
CA THR A 294 -17.05 -10.05 -0.25
C THR A 294 -18.56 -10.18 -0.51
N SER A 295 -18.96 -10.48 -1.75
CA SER A 295 -20.35 -10.54 -2.22
C SER A 295 -21.08 -11.85 -1.87
N TYR A 296 -20.40 -13.01 -1.86
CA TYR A 296 -21.02 -14.32 -1.61
C TYR A 296 -21.66 -14.42 -0.23
N GLN A 297 -21.11 -13.70 0.75
CA GLN A 297 -21.67 -13.61 2.10
C GLN A 297 -22.31 -12.24 2.40
N LYS A 298 -22.37 -11.34 1.41
CA LYS A 298 -22.77 -9.93 1.60
C LYS A 298 -22.04 -9.27 2.79
N ASN A 299 -20.75 -9.55 2.91
CA ASN A 299 -19.93 -9.14 4.03
C ASN A 299 -19.06 -7.94 3.64
N ASP A 300 -19.46 -6.74 4.08
CA ASP A 300 -18.64 -5.54 3.93
C ASP A 300 -17.40 -5.55 4.85
N ALA A 301 -17.46 -6.38 5.91
CA ALA A 301 -16.43 -6.57 6.92
C ALA A 301 -16.43 -8.05 7.39
N PRO A 302 -15.35 -8.53 8.04
CA PRO A 302 -15.37 -9.87 8.61
C PRO A 302 -16.44 -10.04 9.67
N SER A 303 -17.02 -11.24 9.71
CA SER A 303 -18.06 -11.66 10.62
C SER A 303 -17.81 -13.11 11.07
N GLY A 304 -18.50 -13.53 12.14
CA GLY A 304 -18.38 -14.88 12.69
C GLY A 304 -16.92 -15.26 12.95
N ARG A 305 -16.48 -16.41 12.45
CA ARG A 305 -15.12 -16.91 12.67
C ARG A 305 -14.00 -16.08 12.02
N ASP A 306 -14.27 -15.37 10.93
CA ASP A 306 -13.30 -14.44 10.34
C ASP A 306 -13.15 -13.15 11.16
N LEU A 307 -14.15 -12.82 12.00
CA LEU A 307 -14.00 -11.80 13.04
C LEU A 307 -13.27 -12.36 14.27
N GLN A 308 -13.60 -13.59 14.70
CA GLN A 308 -12.97 -14.22 15.88
C GLN A 308 -11.45 -14.36 15.76
N ILE A 309 -10.89 -14.66 14.58
CA ILE A 309 -9.42 -14.72 14.38
C ILE A 309 -8.71 -13.38 14.62
N ARG A 310 -9.44 -12.27 14.69
CA ARG A 310 -8.86 -10.96 15.02
C ARG A 310 -8.62 -10.79 16.51
N ASP A 311 -9.19 -11.67 17.33
CA ASP A 311 -9.14 -11.75 18.80
C ASP A 311 -9.75 -10.53 19.52
N ASN A 312 -9.35 -9.32 19.15
CA ASN A 312 -9.71 -8.08 19.84
C ASN A 312 -10.25 -7.02 18.87
N GLU A 313 -11.35 -6.34 19.20
CA GLU A 313 -11.91 -5.26 18.38
C GLU A 313 -11.13 -3.94 18.46
N ILE A 314 -10.46 -3.69 19.60
CA ILE A 314 -9.68 -2.45 19.87
C ILE A 314 -8.33 -2.50 19.16
N ASN A 315 -7.61 -3.63 19.26
CA ASN A 315 -6.34 -3.85 18.56
C ASN A 315 -6.35 -5.20 17.85
N PRO A 316 -7.07 -5.31 16.72
CA PRO A 316 -7.23 -6.58 16.03
C PRO A 316 -5.90 -7.07 15.46
N ILE A 317 -5.69 -8.37 15.56
CA ILE A 317 -4.73 -9.06 14.69
C ILE A 317 -5.17 -8.78 13.25
N ARG A 318 -4.24 -8.35 12.40
CA ARG A 318 -4.47 -8.09 10.97
C ARG A 318 -3.36 -8.70 10.14
N ASN A 319 -3.60 -8.81 8.84
CA ASN A 319 -2.51 -9.09 7.92
C ASN A 319 -1.45 -7.98 7.99
N TYR A 320 -0.19 -8.36 7.94
CA TYR A 320 0.94 -7.45 7.78
C TYR A 320 2.06 -8.10 6.98
N VAL A 321 2.82 -7.28 6.28
CA VAL A 321 4.07 -7.66 5.60
C VAL A 321 5.06 -6.51 5.73
N THR A 322 6.33 -6.76 5.39
CA THR A 322 7.35 -5.71 5.25
C THR A 322 7.56 -5.39 3.76
N SER A 323 7.99 -4.18 3.43
CA SER A 323 8.31 -3.85 2.02
C SER A 323 9.52 -4.66 1.53
N TYR A 324 10.44 -5.01 2.43
CA TYR A 324 11.57 -5.91 2.16
C TYR A 324 11.10 -7.30 1.73
N ASP A 325 10.19 -7.93 2.49
CA ASP A 325 9.70 -9.27 2.19
C ASP A 325 8.91 -9.33 0.88
N VAL A 326 8.14 -8.28 0.58
CA VAL A 326 7.44 -8.17 -0.71
C VAL A 326 8.45 -8.04 -1.86
N ALA A 327 9.50 -7.22 -1.71
CA ALA A 327 10.53 -7.05 -2.72
C ALA A 327 11.30 -8.36 -2.95
N ARG A 328 11.62 -9.08 -1.86
CA ARG A 328 12.20 -10.42 -1.88
C ARG A 328 11.32 -11.41 -2.64
N LEU A 329 10.01 -11.45 -2.36
CA LEU A 329 9.08 -12.36 -3.03
C LEU A 329 9.02 -12.10 -4.54
N LEU A 330 8.96 -10.82 -4.94
CA LEU A 330 9.01 -10.43 -6.35
C LEU A 330 10.33 -10.80 -7.02
N TYR A 331 11.45 -10.66 -6.32
CA TYR A 331 12.77 -11.11 -6.79
C TYR A 331 12.80 -12.64 -7.01
N GLU A 332 12.25 -13.40 -6.07
CA GLU A 332 12.19 -14.87 -6.16
C GLU A 332 11.27 -15.34 -7.30
N ILE A 333 10.16 -14.65 -7.55
CA ILE A 333 9.31 -14.88 -8.73
C ILE A 333 10.07 -14.52 -10.02
N TYR A 334 10.71 -13.35 -10.07
CA TYR A 334 11.42 -12.87 -11.25
C TYR A 334 12.59 -13.78 -11.65
N THR A 335 13.34 -14.28 -10.66
CA THR A 335 14.53 -15.12 -10.85
C THR A 335 14.22 -16.62 -10.94
N ASN A 336 12.94 -16.99 -11.08
CA ASN A 336 12.48 -18.36 -11.25
C ASN A 336 12.73 -19.29 -10.06
N LYS A 337 12.79 -18.75 -8.84
CA LYS A 337 13.07 -19.49 -7.60
C LYS A 337 11.81 -19.84 -6.81
N SER A 338 10.70 -19.14 -7.05
CA SER A 338 9.44 -19.36 -6.33
C SER A 338 8.76 -20.66 -6.75
N ILE A 339 8.74 -21.65 -5.84
CA ILE A 339 8.21 -23.03 -5.98
C ILE A 339 8.93 -23.87 -7.06
N SER A 340 8.91 -23.42 -8.30
CA SER A 340 9.63 -24.01 -9.43
C SER A 340 9.77 -22.97 -10.53
N LYS A 341 10.65 -23.23 -11.50
CA LYS A 341 10.76 -22.38 -12.70
C LYS A 341 9.42 -22.21 -13.41
N ASN A 342 8.65 -23.31 -13.57
CA ASN A 342 7.35 -23.27 -14.22
C ASN A 342 6.35 -22.38 -13.47
N TYR A 343 6.25 -22.53 -12.15
CA TYR A 343 5.31 -21.72 -11.35
C TYR A 343 5.73 -20.27 -11.24
N SER A 344 7.03 -19.99 -11.17
CA SER A 344 7.53 -18.61 -11.22
C SER A 344 7.14 -17.92 -12.53
N LEU A 345 7.26 -18.59 -13.68
CA LEU A 345 6.83 -18.05 -14.97
C LEU A 345 5.32 -17.81 -15.02
N LYS A 346 4.52 -18.74 -14.49
CA LYS A 346 3.05 -18.55 -14.38
C LYS A 346 2.68 -17.37 -13.48
N MET A 347 3.32 -17.26 -12.31
CA MET A 347 3.13 -16.14 -11.38
C MET A 347 3.50 -14.81 -12.03
N LYS A 348 4.67 -14.73 -12.67
CA LYS A 348 5.15 -13.54 -13.37
C LYS A 348 4.17 -13.11 -14.46
N LYS A 349 3.63 -14.05 -15.24
CA LYS A 349 2.63 -13.75 -16.28
C LYS A 349 1.31 -13.22 -15.71
N LEU A 350 0.87 -13.70 -14.54
CA LEU A 350 -0.35 -13.22 -13.90
C LEU A 350 -0.25 -11.76 -13.41
N ILE A 351 0.94 -11.35 -12.94
CA ILE A 351 1.19 -9.98 -12.45
C ILE A 351 1.62 -9.00 -13.55
N GLU A 352 1.79 -9.45 -14.80
CA GLU A 352 2.08 -8.57 -15.92
C GLU A 352 0.94 -7.57 -16.16
N ARG A 353 1.31 -6.34 -16.48
CA ARG A 353 0.40 -5.23 -16.77
C ARG A 353 0.82 -4.54 -18.05
N ASP A 354 -0.18 -4.07 -18.77
CA ASP A 354 0.00 -3.20 -19.92
C ASP A 354 -0.15 -1.76 -19.46
N LEU A 355 0.85 -0.93 -19.78
CA LEU A 355 0.88 0.49 -19.42
C LEU A 355 0.20 1.37 -20.47
N ALA A 356 -0.10 0.85 -21.67
CA ALA A 356 -0.83 1.59 -22.70
C ALA A 356 -2.22 2.00 -22.16
N PRO A 357 -2.59 3.29 -22.20
CA PRO A 357 -3.86 3.79 -21.68
C PRO A 357 -5.09 3.00 -22.14
N THR A 358 -5.10 2.59 -23.41
CA THR A 358 -6.16 1.78 -24.03
C THR A 358 -6.39 0.44 -23.34
N ALA A 359 -5.38 -0.11 -22.66
CA ALA A 359 -5.46 -1.40 -21.99
C ALA A 359 -6.02 -1.33 -20.56
N TRP A 360 -6.07 -0.14 -19.95
CA TRP A 360 -6.42 -0.01 -18.52
C TRP A 360 -7.45 1.08 -18.19
N GLN A 361 -7.60 2.15 -18.99
CA GLN A 361 -8.51 3.26 -18.66
C GLN A 361 -9.98 2.83 -18.55
N ASN A 362 -10.41 1.88 -19.37
CA ASN A 362 -11.79 1.36 -19.36
C ASN A 362 -11.98 0.15 -18.44
N LYS A 363 -10.97 -0.23 -17.64
CA LYS A 363 -11.08 -1.32 -16.67
C LYS A 363 -11.57 -0.77 -15.32
N PRO A 364 -12.71 -1.25 -14.78
CA PRO A 364 -13.27 -0.74 -13.52
C PRO A 364 -12.32 -0.79 -12.32
N PHE A 365 -11.48 -1.83 -12.25
CA PHE A 365 -10.49 -2.03 -11.18
C PHE A 365 -9.08 -2.08 -11.76
N ASN A 366 -8.68 -1.03 -12.48
CA ASN A 366 -7.34 -0.96 -13.04
C ASN A 366 -6.27 -0.78 -11.95
N SER A 367 -5.07 -1.30 -12.18
CA SER A 367 -3.94 -1.25 -11.25
C SER A 367 -2.86 -0.25 -11.67
N ILE A 368 -3.20 0.71 -12.53
CA ILE A 368 -2.26 1.67 -13.12
C ILE A 368 -2.54 3.08 -12.58
N GLU A 369 -3.77 3.54 -12.72
CA GLU A 369 -4.22 4.86 -12.27
C GLU A 369 -4.04 5.05 -10.76
N GLY A 370 -3.31 6.10 -10.38
CA GLY A 370 -2.97 6.44 -9.02
C GLY A 370 -1.98 5.48 -8.35
N PHE A 371 -1.28 4.65 -9.13
CA PHE A 371 -0.29 3.67 -8.68
C PHE A 371 1.05 3.85 -9.41
N LEU A 372 2.03 2.99 -9.15
CA LEU A 372 3.38 3.18 -9.69
C LEU A 372 3.37 3.20 -11.24
N GLY A 373 2.52 2.37 -11.86
CA GLY A 373 2.46 2.21 -13.31
C GLY A 373 2.17 3.49 -14.09
N GLU A 374 1.31 4.38 -13.57
CA GLU A 374 0.97 5.66 -14.23
C GLU A 374 2.17 6.61 -14.33
N GLY A 375 3.17 6.46 -13.45
CA GLY A 375 4.39 7.27 -13.46
C GLY A 375 5.43 6.86 -14.51
N LEU A 376 5.19 5.78 -15.25
CA LEU A 376 6.18 5.13 -16.12
C LEU A 376 5.88 5.33 -17.62
N PRO A 377 6.90 5.32 -18.49
CA PRO A 377 6.69 5.25 -19.94
C PRO A 377 5.96 3.96 -20.36
N GLU A 378 5.10 4.06 -21.38
CA GLU A 378 4.24 2.94 -21.82
C GLU A 378 4.99 1.68 -22.26
N ASN A 379 6.20 1.84 -22.81
CA ASN A 379 7.02 0.73 -23.31
C ASN A 379 7.88 0.02 -22.25
N VAL A 380 7.74 0.41 -20.97
CA VAL A 380 8.37 -0.27 -19.83
C VAL A 380 7.66 -1.59 -19.55
N LYS A 381 8.42 -2.66 -19.32
CA LYS A 381 7.80 -3.90 -18.84
C LYS A 381 7.48 -3.76 -17.35
N PHE A 382 6.21 -3.95 -17.02
CA PHE A 382 5.67 -3.72 -15.70
C PHE A 382 4.97 -4.98 -15.17
N TYR A 383 5.42 -5.48 -14.03
CA TYR A 383 4.83 -6.62 -13.33
C TYR A 383 4.46 -6.18 -11.93
N SER A 384 3.16 -6.06 -11.60
CA SER A 384 2.76 -5.41 -10.35
C SER A 384 1.55 -6.03 -9.63
N LYS A 385 1.49 -5.72 -8.33
CA LYS A 385 0.29 -5.92 -7.51
C LYS A 385 0.11 -4.73 -6.57
N MET A 386 -0.97 -3.97 -6.79
CA MET A 386 -1.40 -2.95 -5.84
C MET A 386 -2.14 -3.56 -4.63
N GLY A 387 -2.30 -2.76 -3.57
CA GLY A 387 -3.23 -3.03 -2.49
C GLY A 387 -3.66 -1.74 -1.80
N TRP A 388 -4.97 -1.53 -1.66
CA TRP A 388 -5.49 -0.32 -1.01
C TRP A 388 -6.81 -0.59 -0.30
N ASN A 389 -7.16 0.32 0.60
CA ASN A 389 -8.49 0.53 1.17
C ASN A 389 -8.58 1.99 1.64
N SER A 390 -9.65 2.38 2.34
CA SER A 390 -9.78 3.75 2.86
C SER A 390 -8.72 4.17 3.89
N ARG A 391 -7.89 3.24 4.37
CA ARG A 391 -6.85 3.48 5.40
C ARG A 391 -5.43 3.32 4.88
N THR A 392 -5.23 2.77 3.69
CA THR A 392 -3.90 2.42 3.19
C THR A 392 -3.83 2.49 1.67
N ARG A 393 -2.67 2.82 1.13
CA ARG A 393 -2.35 2.66 -0.29
C ARG A 393 -0.96 2.06 -0.42
N ASN A 394 -0.87 1.00 -1.20
CA ASN A 394 0.32 0.19 -1.37
C ASN A 394 0.45 -0.24 -2.83
N ASP A 395 1.70 -0.42 -3.27
CA ASP A 395 2.01 -0.98 -4.59
C ASP A 395 3.40 -1.61 -4.59
N ALA A 396 3.56 -2.63 -5.44
CA ALA A 396 4.77 -3.42 -5.54
C ALA A 396 4.96 -3.86 -6.98
N ALA A 397 6.13 -3.57 -7.55
CA ALA A 397 6.37 -3.82 -8.96
C ALA A 397 7.81 -4.23 -9.28
N ILE A 398 7.95 -5.11 -10.29
CA ILE A 398 9.18 -5.31 -11.06
C ILE A 398 9.09 -4.43 -12.30
N ILE A 399 10.11 -3.60 -12.51
CA ILE A 399 10.18 -2.59 -13.56
C ILE A 399 11.42 -2.85 -14.42
N ILE A 400 11.24 -2.90 -15.74
CA ILE A 400 12.32 -3.15 -16.70
C ILE A 400 12.26 -2.13 -17.82
N SER A 401 13.37 -1.40 -18.02
CA SER A 401 13.51 -0.43 -19.10
C SER A 401 13.35 -1.11 -20.48
N PRO A 402 12.96 -0.35 -21.52
CA PRO A 402 12.77 -0.89 -22.87
C PRO A 402 14.02 -1.59 -23.41
N ASP A 403 15.21 -1.03 -23.15
CA ASP A 403 16.51 -1.59 -23.52
C ASP A 403 16.98 -2.75 -22.62
N LYS A 404 16.22 -3.06 -21.56
CA LYS A 404 16.49 -4.10 -20.55
C LYS A 404 17.80 -3.91 -19.77
N LYS A 405 18.46 -2.76 -19.87
CA LYS A 405 19.67 -2.45 -19.10
C LYS A 405 19.34 -2.21 -17.65
N HIS A 406 18.23 -1.55 -17.37
CA HIS A 406 17.76 -1.24 -16.03
C HIS A 406 16.62 -2.17 -15.65
N LYS A 407 16.81 -2.92 -14.56
CA LYS A 407 15.80 -3.80 -13.98
C LYS A 407 15.81 -3.56 -12.49
N TYR A 408 14.67 -3.21 -11.91
CA TYR A 408 14.58 -2.96 -10.49
C TYR A 408 13.24 -3.40 -9.93
N ILE A 409 13.18 -3.56 -8.61
CA ILE A 409 11.95 -3.83 -7.88
C ILE A 409 11.71 -2.66 -6.95
N LEU A 410 10.50 -2.11 -6.99
CA LEU A 410 10.06 -1.02 -6.14
C LEU A 410 8.83 -1.45 -5.37
N VAL A 411 8.88 -1.34 -4.04
CA VAL A 411 7.76 -1.60 -3.15
C VAL A 411 7.54 -0.39 -2.27
N VAL A 412 6.31 0.11 -2.25
CA VAL A 412 5.89 1.29 -1.48
C VAL A 412 4.66 0.93 -0.68
N LEU A 413 4.74 1.06 0.65
CA LEU A 413 3.65 0.78 1.58
C LEU A 413 3.32 2.05 2.39
N GLY A 414 2.07 2.51 2.31
CA GLY A 414 1.55 3.65 3.05
C GLY A 414 0.40 3.23 3.96
N ASP A 415 0.68 3.12 5.27
CA ASP A 415 -0.25 2.60 6.28
C ASP A 415 -0.91 3.73 7.08
N ASP A 416 -1.54 4.65 6.36
CA ASP A 416 -2.29 5.79 6.89
C ASP A 416 -3.34 6.26 5.85
N PRO A 417 -4.54 6.72 6.26
CA PRO A 417 -5.56 7.22 5.33
C PRO A 417 -5.09 8.32 4.38
N SER A 418 -4.12 9.15 4.79
CA SER A 418 -3.55 10.20 3.94
C SER A 418 -2.90 9.65 2.66
N PHE A 419 -2.28 8.45 2.72
CA PHE A 419 -1.73 7.79 1.53
C PHE A 419 -2.82 7.28 0.58
N PHE A 420 -3.99 6.91 1.09
CA PHE A 420 -5.12 6.56 0.23
C PHE A 420 -5.65 7.78 -0.54
N GLN A 421 -5.69 8.94 0.12
CA GLN A 421 -6.20 10.20 -0.42
C GLN A 421 -5.29 10.79 -1.50
N ASP A 422 -3.96 10.76 -1.31
CA ASP A 422 -3.00 11.22 -2.34
C ASP A 422 -2.77 10.14 -3.40
N LYS A 423 -3.64 10.12 -4.41
CA LYS A 423 -3.50 9.25 -5.60
C LYS A 423 -2.29 9.61 -6.46
N LYS A 424 -1.73 10.83 -6.35
CA LYS A 424 -0.63 11.28 -7.21
C LYS A 424 0.74 10.87 -6.67
N LEU A 425 0.85 10.63 -5.37
CA LEU A 425 2.10 10.27 -4.72
C LEU A 425 2.80 9.08 -5.38
N PHE A 426 2.10 7.97 -5.60
CA PHE A 426 2.70 6.75 -6.15
C PHE A 426 3.20 6.93 -7.60
N PRO A 427 2.42 7.53 -8.53
CA PRO A 427 2.92 7.92 -9.84
C PRO A 427 4.15 8.84 -9.78
N GLU A 428 4.15 9.84 -8.88
CA GLU A 428 5.28 10.76 -8.71
C GLU A 428 6.54 10.02 -8.22
N ILE A 429 6.41 9.16 -7.20
CA ILE A 429 7.50 8.31 -6.70
C ILE A 429 8.07 7.47 -7.84
N SER A 430 7.20 6.81 -8.62
CA SER A 430 7.66 5.94 -9.70
C SER A 430 8.42 6.71 -10.77
N ARG A 431 7.97 7.91 -11.11
CA ARG A 431 8.67 8.80 -12.07
C ARG A 431 10.05 9.20 -11.58
N VAL A 432 10.17 9.59 -10.30
CA VAL A 432 11.46 9.99 -9.69
C VAL A 432 12.42 8.80 -9.65
N VAL A 433 11.96 7.64 -9.20
CA VAL A 433 12.77 6.42 -9.15
C VAL A 433 13.18 5.99 -10.56
N TYR A 434 12.26 5.94 -11.51
CA TYR A 434 12.57 5.56 -12.90
C TYR A 434 13.62 6.49 -13.50
N LYS A 435 13.47 7.80 -13.33
CA LYS A 435 14.46 8.79 -13.77
C LYS A 435 15.82 8.53 -13.13
N ALA A 436 15.90 8.38 -11.81
CA ALA A 436 17.17 8.17 -11.12
C ALA A 436 17.85 6.85 -11.51
N MET A 437 17.07 5.77 -11.68
CA MET A 437 17.57 4.46 -12.08
C MET A 437 18.07 4.41 -13.53
N THR A 438 17.60 5.32 -14.40
CA THR A 438 17.92 5.31 -15.85
C THR A 438 18.89 6.42 -16.28
N ILE A 439 18.98 7.53 -15.54
CA ILE A 439 19.85 8.67 -15.90
C ILE A 439 21.33 8.44 -15.53
N ASN A 440 21.65 7.55 -14.58
CA ASN A 440 23.02 7.33 -14.11
C ASN A 440 23.96 6.57 -15.07
N THR A 441 23.60 6.37 -16.35
CA THR A 441 24.45 5.67 -17.34
C THR A 441 24.60 6.36 -18.68
N SER A 442 24.05 7.55 -18.90
CA SER A 442 24.26 8.32 -20.13
C SER A 442 25.45 9.28 -20.08
N SER A 443 26.29 9.24 -19.04
CA SER A 443 27.57 9.98 -19.03
C SER A 443 28.67 9.20 -19.77
N SER A 444 28.44 9.00 -21.06
CA SER A 444 29.48 9.13 -22.09
C SER A 444 29.31 10.49 -22.79
N MET A 445 28.95 11.53 -22.02
CA MET A 445 28.95 12.92 -22.48
C MET A 445 30.18 13.59 -21.88
N SER A 446 30.95 14.23 -22.76
CA SER A 446 32.23 14.88 -22.50
C SER A 446 32.14 15.93 -21.39
N ASP A 447 33.27 16.14 -20.69
CA ASP A 447 33.45 17.12 -19.60
C ASP A 447 33.06 18.58 -19.96
N SER A 448 32.73 18.88 -21.21
CA SER A 448 32.23 20.19 -21.65
C SER A 448 30.85 20.55 -21.06
N ASP A 449 29.99 19.57 -20.77
CA ASP A 449 28.60 19.83 -20.32
C ASP A 449 28.43 19.97 -18.80
N ARG A 450 29.49 19.73 -18.01
CA ARG A 450 29.44 19.94 -16.55
C ARG A 450 29.37 21.42 -16.15
N SER A 451 29.73 22.33 -17.05
CA SER A 451 29.79 23.77 -16.75
C SER A 451 28.42 24.49 -16.83
N SER A 452 27.43 23.89 -17.48
CA SER A 452 26.12 24.53 -17.72
C SER A 452 25.01 24.11 -16.74
N ALA A 453 25.22 23.07 -15.92
CA ALA A 453 24.22 22.54 -14.99
C ALA A 453 24.21 23.19 -13.58
N ARG A 454 24.95 24.29 -13.37
CA ARG A 454 24.75 25.16 -12.19
C ARG A 454 23.60 26.13 -12.47
N VAL A 455 22.39 25.61 -12.60
CA VAL A 455 21.18 26.44 -12.59
C VAL A 455 20.75 26.63 -11.15
N LYS A 456 20.80 27.89 -10.74
CA LYS A 456 20.33 28.44 -9.46
C LYS A 456 18.93 27.94 -9.13
N VAL A 457 18.79 27.35 -7.96
CA VAL A 457 17.51 27.25 -7.26
C VAL A 457 17.29 28.60 -6.58
N TYR A 458 16.27 29.34 -7.03
CA TYR A 458 15.70 30.48 -6.31
C TYR A 458 14.47 30.02 -5.54
#